data_AF-A0A954B7E5-F1
#
_entry.id   AF-A0A954B7E5-F1
#
_cell.length_a   1.000
_cell.length_b   1.000
_cell.length_c   1.000
_cell.angle_alpha   90.00
_cell.angle_beta   90.00
_cell.angle_gamma   90.00
#
_symmetry.space_group_name_H-M   'P 1'
#
loop_
_entity.id
_entity.type
_entity.pdbx_description
1 polymer ?
#
loop_
_entity_poly.entity_id
_entity_poly.type
_entity_poly.pdbx_seq_one_letter_code
_entity_poly.pdbx_strand_id
1 'polypeptide(L)'
;MSSLEGAQDVWRERRPVRVISLLAGDEETPQFDGLAPESHLKLCVDAESCARTIDEAARRRAGEIIRFMSGWDGEGDILVHCKRGISRSTAAAFIIMCMQRPGTPEADLLAHLRARAVYADPCPLLVAYADELLGRDGAMIDAVDDLPPPCPSISAPTSMIDIGINAIGVSEVGAGA
;
A
#
# COMPACT_ATOMS: atom_id res chain seq x y z
N MET A 1 -0.44 -18.68 9.13
CA MET A 1 -0.84 -18.52 7.71
C MET A 1 0.23 -17.69 7.04
N SER A 2 0.69 -18.12 5.88
CA SER A 2 1.72 -17.40 5.13
C SER A 2 1.10 -16.22 4.35
N SER A 3 1.93 -15.32 3.83
CA SER A 3 1.47 -14.23 2.96
C SER A 3 0.80 -14.73 1.68
N LEU A 4 1.28 -15.88 1.22
CA LEU A 4 0.81 -16.56 0.03
C LEU A 4 -0.65 -17.01 0.17
N GLU A 5 -0.98 -17.65 1.29
CA GLU A 5 -2.34 -18.15 1.57
C GLU A 5 -3.35 -17.01 1.68
N GLY A 6 -3.04 -15.96 2.46
CA GLY A 6 -3.95 -14.82 2.64
C GLY A 6 -4.22 -14.04 1.35
N ALA A 7 -3.20 -13.85 0.52
CA ALA A 7 -3.37 -13.18 -0.77
C ALA A 7 -4.24 -14.00 -1.74
N GLN A 8 -4.06 -15.32 -1.78
CA GLN A 8 -4.88 -16.21 -2.61
C GLN A 8 -6.32 -16.32 -2.12
N ASP A 9 -6.55 -16.29 -0.81
CA ASP A 9 -7.90 -16.33 -0.24
C ASP A 9 -8.72 -15.12 -0.72
N VAL A 10 -8.17 -13.91 -0.64
CA VAL A 10 -8.91 -12.73 -1.10
C VAL A 10 -8.98 -12.62 -2.61
N TRP A 11 -7.99 -13.12 -3.34
CA TRP A 11 -8.15 -13.27 -4.79
C TRP A 11 -9.40 -14.09 -5.14
N ARG A 12 -9.59 -15.22 -4.45
CA ARG A 12 -10.75 -16.10 -4.64
C ARG A 12 -12.06 -15.43 -4.20
N GLU A 13 -12.05 -14.66 -3.11
CA GLU A 13 -13.25 -14.05 -2.55
C GLU A 13 -13.69 -12.76 -3.25
N ARG A 14 -12.76 -11.86 -3.59
CA ARG A 14 -13.07 -10.49 -4.03
C ARG A 14 -12.74 -10.21 -5.48
N ARG A 15 -11.87 -11.01 -6.10
CA ARG A 15 -11.38 -10.82 -7.47
C ARG A 15 -10.92 -9.36 -7.75
N PRO A 16 -9.93 -8.84 -7.00
CA PRO A 16 -9.36 -7.50 -7.22
C PRO A 16 -8.96 -7.29 -8.69
N VAL A 17 -9.10 -6.06 -9.18
CA VAL A 17 -8.73 -5.74 -10.58
C VAL A 17 -7.23 -5.57 -10.78
N ARG A 18 -6.49 -5.28 -9.70
CA ARG A 18 -5.03 -5.23 -9.67
C ARG A 18 -4.45 -5.82 -8.40
N VAL A 19 -3.22 -6.31 -8.52
CA VAL A 19 -2.44 -6.84 -7.40
C VAL A 19 -1.03 -6.25 -7.37
N ILE A 20 -0.57 -5.89 -6.18
CA ILE A 20 0.80 -5.43 -5.92
C ILE A 20 1.44 -6.38 -4.89
N SER A 21 2.50 -7.08 -5.33
CA SER A 21 3.29 -8.01 -4.51
C SER A 21 4.64 -7.38 -4.17
N LEU A 22 4.89 -7.11 -2.88
CA LEU A 22 6.14 -6.53 -2.37
C LEU A 22 6.91 -7.59 -1.56
N LEU A 23 7.78 -8.33 -2.23
CA LEU A 23 8.41 -9.54 -1.69
C LEU A 23 9.95 -9.44 -1.76
N ALA A 24 10.63 -10.30 -0.99
CA ALA A 24 12.06 -10.53 -1.18
C ALA A 24 12.31 -11.49 -2.36
N GLY A 25 13.50 -11.46 -2.94
CA GLY A 25 13.85 -12.23 -4.16
C GLY A 25 13.77 -13.75 -3.99
N ASP A 26 13.88 -14.25 -2.76
CA ASP A 26 13.74 -15.67 -2.40
C ASP A 26 12.29 -16.08 -2.08
N GLU A 27 11.34 -15.15 -2.09
CA GLU A 27 9.94 -15.43 -1.76
C GLU A 27 9.13 -15.77 -3.02
N GLU A 28 8.37 -16.87 -2.95
CA GLU A 28 7.44 -17.24 -4.01
C GLU A 28 6.31 -16.21 -4.13
N THR A 29 6.06 -15.75 -5.36
CA THR A 29 4.94 -14.86 -5.64
C THR A 29 3.67 -15.67 -5.84
N PRO A 30 2.54 -15.32 -5.19
CA PRO A 30 1.27 -15.97 -5.45
C PRO A 30 0.87 -15.91 -6.92
N GLN A 31 0.27 -17.00 -7.39
CA GLN A 31 -0.43 -17.03 -8.68
C GLN A 31 -1.90 -16.66 -8.48
N PHE A 32 -2.41 -15.83 -9.40
CA PHE A 32 -3.76 -15.29 -9.40
C PHE A 32 -4.44 -15.65 -10.73
N ASP A 33 -5.16 -16.78 -10.75
CA ASP A 33 -5.75 -17.32 -11.98
C ASP A 33 -6.77 -16.36 -12.61
N GLY A 34 -6.50 -15.93 -13.84
CA GLY A 34 -7.33 -15.00 -14.60
C GLY A 34 -6.97 -13.52 -14.39
N LEU A 35 -5.96 -13.20 -13.59
CA LEU A 35 -5.39 -11.86 -13.53
C LEU A 35 -4.52 -11.61 -14.77
N ALA A 36 -4.78 -10.52 -15.47
CA ALA A 36 -3.92 -10.10 -16.58
C ALA A 36 -2.50 -9.79 -16.06
N PRO A 37 -1.41 -10.21 -16.73
CA PRO A 37 -0.04 -9.93 -16.28
C PRO A 37 0.23 -8.44 -16.02
N GLU A 38 -0.33 -7.57 -16.85
CA GLU A 38 -0.25 -6.11 -16.73
C GLU A 38 -1.01 -5.53 -15.52
N SER A 39 -1.90 -6.31 -14.90
CA SER A 39 -2.62 -5.97 -13.66
C SER A 39 -1.91 -6.52 -12.41
N HIS A 40 -0.72 -7.11 -12.56
CA HIS A 40 0.07 -7.63 -11.44
C HIS A 40 1.45 -6.99 -11.37
N LEU A 41 1.63 -6.02 -10.47
CA LEU A 41 2.94 -5.47 -10.16
C LEU A 41 3.68 -6.40 -9.17
N LYS A 42 4.83 -6.92 -9.60
CA LYS A 42 5.72 -7.75 -8.77
C LYS A 42 7.01 -7.01 -8.51
N LEU A 43 7.21 -6.60 -7.26
CA LEU A 43 8.45 -5.97 -6.80
C LEU A 43 9.15 -6.92 -5.84
N CYS A 44 9.83 -7.90 -6.44
CA CYS A 44 10.74 -8.79 -5.76
C CYS A 44 12.14 -8.18 -5.84
N VAL A 45 12.71 -7.79 -4.70
CA VAL A 45 14.07 -7.28 -4.62
C VAL A 45 14.94 -8.23 -3.84
N ASP A 46 16.19 -8.40 -4.28
CA ASP A 46 17.18 -9.21 -3.59
C ASP A 46 17.44 -8.70 -2.17
N ALA A 47 18.07 -9.53 -1.35
CA ALA A 47 18.32 -9.26 0.05
C ALA A 47 18.90 -7.85 0.26
N GLU A 48 18.14 -7.01 0.95
CA GLU A 48 18.48 -5.64 1.31
C GLU A 48 19.49 -5.69 2.47
N SER A 49 20.74 -6.06 2.18
CA SER A 49 21.75 -6.41 3.19
C SER A 49 22.57 -5.22 3.70
N CYS A 50 22.43 -4.04 3.08
CA CYS A 50 23.11 -2.81 3.49
C CYS A 50 22.27 -1.56 3.20
N ALA A 51 22.65 -0.43 3.78
CA ALA A 51 21.96 0.85 3.60
C ALA A 51 21.74 1.21 2.12
N ARG A 52 22.74 1.01 1.26
CA ARG A 52 22.65 1.31 -0.18
C ARG A 52 21.58 0.47 -0.87
N THR A 53 21.56 -0.83 -0.64
CA THR A 53 20.59 -1.74 -1.27
C THR A 53 19.16 -1.52 -0.75
N ILE A 54 19.02 -1.16 0.54
CA ILE A 54 17.72 -0.78 1.13
C ILE A 54 17.19 0.50 0.44
N ASP A 55 18.06 1.49 0.29
CA ASP A 55 17.76 2.78 -0.33
C ASP A 55 17.33 2.65 -1.79
N GLU A 56 18.13 1.95 -2.60
CA GLU A 56 17.82 1.66 -4.01
C GLU A 56 16.51 0.90 -4.17
N ALA A 57 16.25 -0.08 -3.30
CA ALA A 57 15.02 -0.86 -3.32
C ALA A 57 13.79 -0.02 -2.92
N ALA A 58 13.89 0.82 -1.89
CA ALA A 58 12.82 1.72 -1.48
C ALA A 58 12.48 2.71 -2.61
N ARG A 59 13.49 3.34 -3.20
CA ARG A 59 13.31 4.28 -4.31
C ARG A 59 12.67 3.64 -5.53
N ARG A 60 13.15 2.45 -5.92
CA ARG A 60 12.58 1.68 -7.03
C ARG A 60 11.12 1.31 -6.74
N ARG A 61 10.80 0.81 -5.54
CA ARG A 61 9.43 0.46 -5.17
C ARG A 61 8.50 1.66 -5.26
N ALA A 62 8.88 2.84 -4.75
CA ALA A 62 8.07 4.05 -4.83
C ALA A 62 7.74 4.40 -6.29
N GLY A 63 8.76 4.49 -7.15
CA GLY A 63 8.57 4.85 -8.55
C GLY A 63 7.71 3.85 -9.33
N GLU A 64 7.91 2.54 -9.12
CA GLU A 64 7.15 1.49 -9.79
C GLU A 64 5.68 1.44 -9.32
N ILE A 65 5.42 1.65 -8.03
CA ILE A 65 4.05 1.75 -7.50
C ILE A 65 3.34 2.95 -8.15
N ILE A 66 3.96 4.12 -8.14
CA ILE A 66 3.38 5.34 -8.74
C ILE A 66 3.13 5.13 -10.23
N ARG A 67 4.07 4.54 -10.95
CA ARG A 67 3.93 4.26 -12.38
C ARG A 67 2.80 3.29 -12.67
N PHE A 68 2.71 2.20 -11.91
CA PHE A 68 1.69 1.17 -12.08
C PHE A 68 0.28 1.69 -11.80
N MET A 69 0.18 2.62 -10.85
CA MET A 69 -1.09 3.20 -10.43
C MET A 69 -1.48 4.45 -11.23
N SER A 70 -0.54 5.03 -11.98
CA SER A 70 -0.81 6.15 -12.87
C SER A 70 -1.82 5.75 -13.95
N GLY A 71 -2.88 6.54 -14.09
CA GLY A 71 -3.93 6.30 -15.08
C GLY A 71 -4.95 5.24 -14.68
N TRP A 72 -4.93 4.75 -13.44
CA TRP A 72 -6.08 4.02 -12.92
C TRP A 72 -7.25 4.96 -12.66
N ASP A 73 -8.42 4.57 -13.18
CA ASP A 73 -9.70 5.27 -13.04
C ASP A 73 -10.31 5.22 -11.63
N GLY A 74 -9.73 4.45 -10.71
CA GLY A 74 -10.25 4.28 -9.36
C GLY A 74 -11.30 3.19 -9.22
N GLU A 75 -11.64 2.49 -10.30
CA GLU A 75 -12.65 1.43 -10.29
C GLU A 75 -12.06 0.05 -9.94
N GLY A 76 -12.76 -0.66 -9.07
CA GLY A 76 -12.42 -2.02 -8.62
C GLY A 76 -11.46 -2.07 -7.42
N ASP A 77 -11.41 -3.23 -6.76
CA ASP A 77 -10.54 -3.41 -5.59
C ASP A 77 -9.08 -3.62 -5.99
N ILE A 78 -8.16 -3.18 -5.13
CA ILE A 78 -6.72 -3.44 -5.26
C ILE A 78 -6.25 -4.25 -4.08
N LEU A 79 -5.57 -5.35 -4.38
CA LEU A 79 -4.87 -6.14 -3.37
C LEU A 79 -3.40 -5.72 -3.28
N VAL A 80 -2.98 -5.28 -2.10
CA VAL A 80 -1.58 -5.03 -1.79
C VAL A 80 -1.11 -5.97 -0.69
N HIS A 81 0.01 -6.67 -0.91
CA HIS A 81 0.57 -7.55 0.10
C HIS A 81 2.11 -7.55 0.13
N CYS A 82 2.64 -7.96 1.28
CA CYS A 82 4.06 -8.25 1.53
C CYS A 82 4.13 -9.37 2.56
N LYS A 83 5.32 -9.91 2.85
CA LYS A 83 5.52 -11.03 3.80
C LYS A 83 4.68 -10.96 5.09
N ARG A 84 4.71 -9.82 5.79
CA ARG A 84 4.03 -9.65 7.09
C ARG A 84 2.75 -8.82 7.04
N GLY A 85 2.48 -8.15 5.92
CA GLY A 85 1.36 -7.22 5.81
C GLY A 85 1.48 -5.90 6.59
N ILE A 86 2.60 -5.64 7.27
CA ILE A 86 2.72 -4.54 8.26
C ILE A 86 3.39 -3.27 7.74
N SER A 87 4.39 -3.36 6.85
CA SER A 87 5.26 -2.19 6.58
C SER A 87 5.35 -1.77 5.11
N ARG A 88 5.79 -2.68 4.22
CA ARG A 88 5.88 -2.37 2.78
C ARG A 88 4.49 -2.23 2.15
N SER A 89 3.57 -3.15 2.46
CA SER A 89 2.21 -3.14 1.93
C SER A 89 1.39 -1.96 2.44
N THR A 90 1.60 -1.54 3.69
CA THR A 90 0.92 -0.38 4.29
C THR A 90 1.43 0.93 3.72
N ALA A 91 2.75 1.05 3.50
CA ALA A 91 3.32 2.16 2.76
C ALA A 91 2.78 2.24 1.34
N ALA A 92 2.76 1.13 0.59
CA ALA A 92 2.19 1.12 -0.75
C ALA A 92 0.69 1.48 -0.75
N ALA A 93 -0.08 0.98 0.22
CA ALA A 93 -1.49 1.36 0.35
C ALA A 93 -1.66 2.86 0.62
N PHE A 94 -0.85 3.43 1.51
CA PHE A 94 -0.86 4.85 1.80
C PHE A 94 -0.49 5.69 0.58
N ILE A 95 0.56 5.32 -0.16
CA ILE A 95 0.96 5.96 -1.42
C ILE A 95 -0.21 6.01 -2.41
N ILE A 96 -0.90 4.87 -2.59
CA ILE A 96 -2.06 4.77 -3.50
C ILE A 96 -3.20 5.67 -3.05
N MET A 97 -3.50 5.70 -1.75
CA MET A 97 -4.54 6.58 -1.20
C MET A 97 -4.22 8.05 -1.46
N CYS A 98 -2.96 8.47 -1.28
CA CYS A 98 -2.53 9.83 -1.59
C CYS A 98 -2.68 10.13 -3.09
N MET A 99 -2.27 9.22 -3.98
CA MET A 99 -2.42 9.40 -5.43
C MET A 99 -3.88 9.59 -5.86
N GLN A 100 -4.79 8.79 -5.30
CA GLN A 100 -6.20 8.83 -5.68
C GLN A 100 -6.98 9.99 -5.05
N ARG A 101 -6.41 10.63 -4.01
CA ARG A 101 -7.05 11.73 -3.28
C ARG A 101 -6.10 12.89 -3.04
N PRO A 102 -5.67 13.59 -4.12
CA PRO A 102 -4.74 14.70 -4.00
C PRO A 102 -5.26 15.89 -3.19
N GLY A 103 -6.57 15.98 -2.94
CA GLY A 103 -7.18 17.04 -2.13
C GLY A 103 -7.43 16.67 -0.66
N THR A 104 -7.10 15.44 -0.23
CA THR A 104 -7.28 15.00 1.16
C THR A 104 -5.95 15.07 1.90
N PRO A 105 -5.90 15.64 3.12
CA PRO A 105 -4.68 15.64 3.92
C PRO A 105 -4.11 14.24 4.15
N GLU A 106 -2.80 14.12 4.05
CA GLU A 106 -2.05 12.87 4.20
C GLU A 106 -2.29 12.21 5.56
N ALA A 107 -2.35 13.01 6.63
CA ALA A 107 -2.66 12.53 7.97
C ALA A 107 -4.05 11.89 8.06
N ASP A 108 -5.06 12.43 7.37
CA ASP A 108 -6.42 11.88 7.36
C ASP A 108 -6.48 10.55 6.60
N LEU A 109 -5.76 10.47 5.47
CA LEU A 109 -5.63 9.25 4.69
C LEU A 109 -4.92 8.15 5.49
N LEU A 110 -3.86 8.50 6.22
CA LEU A 110 -3.12 7.57 7.07
C LEU A 110 -3.94 7.12 8.28
N ALA A 111 -4.68 8.04 8.92
CA ALA A 111 -5.61 7.71 9.99
C ALA A 111 -6.71 6.75 9.51
N HIS A 112 -7.24 6.99 8.29
CA HIS A 112 -8.21 6.09 7.67
C HIS A 112 -7.62 4.70 7.41
N LEU A 113 -6.38 4.63 6.91
CA LEU A 113 -5.66 3.38 6.74
C LEU A 113 -5.52 2.64 8.07
N ARG A 114 -5.09 3.33 9.14
CA ARG A 114 -4.93 2.77 10.49
C ARG A 114 -6.24 2.28 11.08
N ALA A 115 -7.37 2.95 10.80
CA ALA A 115 -8.68 2.52 11.26
C ALA A 115 -9.12 1.17 10.63
N ARG A 116 -8.72 0.90 9.38
CA ARG A 116 -9.01 -0.35 8.66
C ARG A 116 -7.98 -1.45 8.95
N ALA A 117 -6.74 -1.06 9.18
CA ALA A 117 -5.63 -1.95 9.48
C ALA A 117 -4.89 -1.42 10.72
N VAL A 118 -5.35 -1.82 11.91
CA VAL A 118 -4.81 -1.32 13.19
C VAL A 118 -3.31 -1.60 13.35
N TYR A 119 -2.80 -2.63 12.68
CA TYR A 119 -1.39 -3.02 12.64
C TYR A 119 -0.55 -2.24 11.59
N ALA A 120 -1.13 -1.31 10.83
CA ALA A 120 -0.49 -0.67 9.70
C ALA A 120 0.69 0.24 10.07
N ASP A 121 1.93 -0.16 9.81
CA ASP A 121 3.13 0.58 10.20
C ASP A 121 4.01 0.90 8.98
N PRO A 122 3.62 1.89 8.14
CA PRO A 122 4.25 2.16 6.86
C PRO A 122 5.77 2.32 6.94
N CYS A 123 6.48 1.70 5.99
CA CYS A 123 7.92 1.89 5.84
C CYS A 123 8.25 3.37 5.55
N PRO A 124 8.93 4.11 6.46
CA PRO A 124 9.15 5.54 6.31
C PRO A 124 9.98 5.89 5.08
N LEU A 125 11.05 5.13 4.81
CA LEU A 125 11.92 5.38 3.65
C LEU A 125 11.18 5.22 2.31
N LEU A 126 10.28 4.23 2.20
CA LEU A 126 9.46 4.05 1.00
C LEU A 126 8.48 5.22 0.82
N VAL A 127 7.88 5.69 1.92
CA VAL A 127 6.96 6.83 1.92
C VAL A 127 7.69 8.13 1.57
N ALA A 128 8.87 8.37 2.13
CA ALA A 128 9.68 9.56 1.84
C ALA A 128 10.03 9.66 0.34
N TYR A 129 10.38 8.55 -0.30
CA TYR A 129 10.61 8.55 -1.75
C TYR A 129 9.35 8.81 -2.55
N ALA A 130 8.20 8.29 -2.12
CA ALA A 130 6.94 8.56 -2.79
C ALA A 130 6.49 10.02 -2.60
N ASP A 131 6.72 10.60 -1.43
CA ASP A 131 6.48 12.00 -1.11
C ASP A 131 7.21 12.93 -2.10
N GLU A 132 8.53 12.70 -2.25
CA GLU A 132 9.38 13.44 -3.19
C GLU A 132 8.86 13.30 -4.63
N LEU A 133 8.56 12.07 -5.06
CA LEU A 133 8.12 11.78 -6.43
C LEU A 133 6.72 12.33 -6.75
N LEU A 134 5.85 12.45 -5.75
CA LEU A 134 4.49 12.99 -5.89
C LEU A 134 4.43 14.50 -5.64
N GLY A 135 5.53 15.11 -5.18
CA GLY A 135 5.58 16.54 -4.85
C GLY A 135 4.68 16.90 -3.67
N ARG A 136 4.77 16.14 -2.58
CA ARG A 136 3.96 16.37 -1.36
C ARG A 136 4.64 17.20 -0.29
N ASP A 137 5.81 17.76 -0.60
CA ASP A 137 6.53 18.72 0.24
C ASP A 137 6.75 18.24 1.69
N GLY A 138 6.92 16.93 1.89
CA GLY A 138 7.12 16.30 3.19
C GLY A 138 5.85 15.85 3.92
N ALA A 139 4.65 16.22 3.43
CA ALA A 139 3.40 15.96 4.15
C ALA A 139 3.10 14.47 4.38
N MET A 140 3.52 13.57 3.46
CA MET A 140 3.32 12.14 3.64
C MET A 140 4.26 11.56 4.68
N ILE A 141 5.53 11.99 4.71
CA ILE A 141 6.49 11.49 5.70
C ILE A 141 6.20 12.06 7.09
N ASP A 142 5.81 13.33 7.18
CA ASP A 142 5.38 13.96 8.44
C ASP A 142 4.20 13.18 9.05
N ALA A 143 3.21 12.79 8.23
CA ALA A 143 2.09 11.97 8.70
C ALA A 143 2.53 10.62 9.26
N VAL A 144 3.53 9.98 8.65
CA VAL A 144 4.09 8.69 9.13
C VAL A 144 4.88 8.88 10.42
N ASP A 145 5.65 9.95 10.54
CA ASP A 145 6.44 10.25 11.74
C ASP A 145 5.53 10.59 12.94
N ASP A 146 4.38 11.22 12.70
CA ASP A 146 3.36 11.50 13.71
C ASP A 146 2.49 10.29 14.07
N LEU A 147 2.56 9.20 13.28
CA LEU A 147 1.74 8.01 13.50
C LEU A 147 2.19 7.26 14.75
N PRO A 148 1.32 7.07 15.76
CA PRO A 148 1.67 6.27 16.93
C PRO A 148 2.01 4.82 16.54
N PRO A 149 2.95 4.17 17.25
CA PRO A 149 3.33 2.80 16.96
C PRO A 149 2.11 1.87 17.09
N PRO A 150 1.99 0.82 16.25
CA PRO A 150 0.94 -0.17 16.38
C PRO A 150 0.96 -0.81 17.76
N CYS A 151 -0.22 -1.23 18.25
CA CYS A 151 -0.29 -2.00 19.49
C CYS A 151 0.46 -3.34 19.31
N PRO A 152 1.50 -3.63 20.11
CA PRO A 152 2.37 -4.80 19.90
C PRO A 152 1.68 -6.13 20.18
N SER A 153 0.51 -6.14 20.82
CA SER A 153 -0.29 -7.34 21.08
C SER A 153 -1.24 -7.71 19.93
N ILE A 154 -1.39 -6.86 18.92
CA ILE A 154 -2.25 -7.12 17.76
C ILE A 154 -1.43 -7.88 16.73
N SER A 155 -1.75 -9.16 16.54
CA SER A 155 -1.23 -9.94 15.42
C SER A 155 -1.79 -9.38 14.13
N ALA A 156 -0.92 -8.94 13.21
CA ALA A 156 -1.36 -8.64 11.87
C ALA A 156 -1.83 -9.93 11.20
N PRO A 157 -3.08 -10.03 10.70
CA PRO A 157 -3.44 -11.10 9.80
C PRO A 157 -2.42 -11.08 8.66
N THR A 158 -1.85 -12.24 8.38
CA THR A 158 -0.82 -12.31 7.36
C THR A 158 -1.46 -11.97 6.04
N SER A 159 -1.11 -10.78 5.53
CA SER A 159 -1.33 -10.33 4.17
C SER A 159 -2.75 -9.94 3.81
N MET A 160 -3.10 -8.70 4.15
CA MET A 160 -3.93 -7.91 3.26
C MET A 160 -3.98 -6.45 3.66
N ILE A 161 -3.92 -5.54 2.68
CA ILE A 161 -4.71 -4.31 2.77
C ILE A 161 -5.57 -4.24 1.53
N ASP A 162 -6.88 -4.32 1.76
CA ASP A 162 -7.90 -3.96 0.79
C ASP A 162 -8.11 -2.45 0.86
N ILE A 163 -7.68 -1.78 -0.20
CA ILE A 163 -7.80 -0.34 -0.41
C ILE A 163 -9.12 -0.03 -1.10
N GLY A 164 -10.24 -0.71 -0.81
CA GLY A 164 -11.55 -0.42 -1.42
C GLY A 164 -11.90 1.07 -1.41
N ILE A 165 -11.61 1.76 -2.53
CA ILE A 165 -11.68 3.23 -2.64
C ILE A 165 -13.14 3.68 -2.73
N ASN A 166 -14.01 2.80 -3.22
CA ASN A 166 -15.45 3.03 -3.40
C ASN A 166 -16.25 3.05 -2.09
N ALA A 167 -15.65 2.75 -0.94
CA ALA A 167 -16.34 2.76 0.37
C ALA A 167 -16.26 4.10 1.11
N ILE A 168 -15.55 5.10 0.57
CA ILE A 168 -15.36 6.40 1.22
C ILE A 168 -16.16 7.40 0.42
N GLY A 169 -17.47 7.36 0.64
CA GLY A 169 -18.42 8.28 0.04
C GLY A 169 -18.00 9.72 0.30
N VAL A 170 -18.10 10.51 -0.76
CA VAL A 170 -18.17 11.97 -0.74
C VAL A 170 -19.14 12.36 0.38
N SER A 171 -18.63 12.93 1.47
CA SER A 171 -19.50 13.71 2.34
C SER A 171 -19.83 14.96 1.55
N GLU A 172 -21.00 14.96 0.89
CA GLU A 172 -21.52 16.15 0.24
C GLU A 172 -21.49 17.32 1.24
N VAL A 173 -20.80 18.38 0.84
CA VAL A 173 -20.97 19.71 1.40
C VAL A 173 -22.37 20.19 0.97
N GLY A 174 -23.36 20.09 1.87
CA GLY A 174 -24.52 20.97 1.86
C GLY A 174 -24.31 22.00 2.97
N ALA A 175 -23.85 23.22 2.70
CA ALA A 175 -24.60 24.34 2.10
C ALA A 175 -25.93 24.58 2.83
N GLY A 176 -26.01 25.71 3.53
CA GLY A 176 -27.00 26.00 4.56
C GLY A 176 -28.40 26.36 4.09
N ALA A 177 -29.28 26.43 5.08
CA ALA A 177 -30.25 27.49 5.35
C ALA A 177 -30.69 27.37 6.82
#